data_AF-K9ZKY5-F1
#
_entry.id   AF-K9ZKY5-F1
#
_cell.length_a   1.000
_cell.length_b   1.000
_cell.length_c   1.000
_cell.angle_alpha   90.00
_cell.angle_beta   90.00
_cell.angle_gamma   90.00
#
_symmetry.space_group_name_H-M   'P 1'
#
loop_
_entity.id
_entity.type
_entity.pdbx_description
1 polymer ?
#
loop_
_entity_poly.entity_id
_entity_poly.type
_entity_poly.pdbx_seq_one_letter_code
_entity_poly.pdbx_strand_id
1 'polypeptide(L)'
;MPEELSLPRILPVGAILFQTLFLLIAIAIEGYVLHRWLKFDKKTSIFYAIAMNVFSTVIGWNLFFLIEPILPLQAKSELMSYVFFNKFTNVSTQSYIIFICFIMFFATFLVKFLLLKTLIIALDEIGKKEETPTTQREKIMINEKFKLQNTNLVTTTLIANSMSYTAITVVLILRNLSPVIK
;
A
#
# COMPACT_ATOMS: atom_id res chain seq x y z
N MET A 1 -29.54 28.35 -15.31
CA MET A 1 -29.44 27.06 -16.03
C MET A 1 -28.40 26.22 -15.30
N PRO A 2 -28.78 25.19 -14.52
CA PRO A 2 -27.80 24.30 -13.90
C PRO A 2 -27.66 23.05 -14.78
N GLU A 3 -26.88 23.16 -15.85
CA GLU A 3 -26.50 22.02 -16.71
C GLU A 3 -25.05 21.58 -16.42
N GLU A 4 -24.62 21.41 -15.17
CA GLU A 4 -23.26 20.89 -14.87
C GLU A 4 -23.20 19.93 -13.66
N LEU A 5 -24.20 19.06 -13.53
CA LEU A 5 -24.11 17.86 -12.68
C LEU A 5 -24.32 16.60 -13.52
N SER A 6 -23.67 16.54 -14.69
CA SER A 6 -23.50 15.26 -15.38
C SER A 6 -22.49 14.43 -14.59
N LEU A 7 -22.98 13.71 -13.57
CA LEU A 7 -22.21 12.62 -12.98
C LEU A 7 -21.74 11.73 -14.12
N PRO A 8 -20.44 11.37 -14.19
CA PRO A 8 -19.93 10.52 -15.26
C PRO A 8 -20.79 9.25 -15.33
N ARG A 9 -21.36 8.98 -16.51
CA ARG A 9 -22.43 8.00 -16.75
C ARG A 9 -22.04 6.55 -16.47
N ILE A 10 -20.81 6.31 -16.02
CA ILE A 10 -20.23 5.00 -15.76
C ILE A 10 -19.48 5.12 -14.43
N LEU A 11 -20.17 4.87 -13.32
CA LEU A 11 -19.49 4.70 -12.04
C LEU A 11 -18.58 3.47 -12.14
N PRO A 12 -17.29 3.54 -11.79
CA PRO A 12 -16.37 2.42 -11.85
C PRO A 12 -16.59 1.47 -10.67
N VAL A 13 -17.82 0.94 -10.54
CA VAL A 13 -18.25 0.08 -9.42
C VAL A 13 -17.34 -1.13 -9.29
N GLY A 14 -16.91 -1.71 -10.43
CA GLY A 14 -15.94 -2.80 -10.44
C GLY A 14 -14.60 -2.42 -9.81
N ALA A 15 -14.06 -1.24 -10.12
CA ALA A 15 -12.80 -0.77 -9.55
C ALA A 15 -12.92 -0.54 -8.04
N ILE A 16 -14.04 0.03 -7.59
CA ILE A 16 -14.31 0.23 -6.16
C ILE A 16 -14.38 -1.12 -5.43
N LEU A 17 -15.14 -2.07 -5.95
CA LEU A 17 -15.28 -3.40 -5.35
C LEU A 17 -13.94 -4.15 -5.27
N PHE A 18 -13.16 -4.16 -6.36
CA PHE A 18 -11.83 -4.78 -6.36
C PHE A 18 -10.87 -4.07 -5.41
N GLN A 19 -10.90 -2.74 -5.37
CA GLN A 19 -10.07 -1.98 -4.43
C GLN A 19 -10.41 -2.31 -2.97
N THR A 20 -11.70 -2.37 -2.63
CA THR A 20 -12.14 -2.78 -1.29
C THR A 20 -11.72 -4.20 -0.97
N LEU A 21 -11.86 -5.14 -1.92
CA LEU A 21 -11.41 -6.52 -1.76
C LEU A 21 -9.90 -6.60 -1.50
N PHE A 22 -9.08 -5.90 -2.28
CA PHE A 22 -7.63 -5.88 -2.10
C PHE A 22 -7.22 -5.25 -0.77
N LEU A 23 -7.92 -4.20 -0.34
CA LEU A 23 -7.69 -3.57 0.95
C LEU A 23 -7.99 -4.54 2.09
N LEU A 24 -9.10 -5.29 2.03
CA LEU A 24 -9.44 -6.31 3.02
C LEU A 24 -8.40 -7.43 3.10
N ILE A 25 -7.96 -7.94 1.95
CA ILE A 25 -6.92 -8.98 1.87
C ILE A 25 -5.62 -8.47 2.48
N ALA A 26 -5.18 -7.27 2.08
CA ALA A 26 -3.95 -6.68 2.58
C ALA A 26 -4.02 -6.45 4.10
N ILE A 27 -5.10 -5.87 4.62
CA ILE A 27 -5.26 -5.63 6.06
C ILE A 27 -5.21 -6.94 6.86
N ALA A 28 -5.88 -7.99 6.38
CA ALA A 28 -5.88 -9.28 7.06
C ALA A 28 -4.49 -9.91 7.11
N ILE A 29 -3.78 -9.93 5.98
CA ILE A 29 -2.43 -10.51 5.87
C ILE A 29 -1.43 -9.66 6.67
N GLU A 30 -1.38 -8.35 6.46
CA GLU A 30 -0.44 -7.48 7.14
C GLU A 30 -0.69 -7.44 8.64
N GLY A 31 -1.96 -7.40 9.08
CA GLY A 31 -2.31 -7.49 10.50
C GLY A 31 -1.80 -8.77 11.15
N TYR A 32 -1.91 -9.91 10.45
CA TYR A 32 -1.36 -11.18 10.92
C TYR A 32 0.17 -11.17 11.01
N VAL A 33 0.84 -10.65 9.98
CA VAL A 33 2.32 -10.58 9.93
C VAL A 33 2.86 -9.67 11.03
N LEU A 34 2.28 -8.49 11.22
CA LEU A 34 2.67 -7.55 12.28
C LEU A 34 2.49 -8.18 13.67
N HIS A 35 1.38 -8.88 13.91
CA HIS A 35 1.16 -9.59 15.17
C HIS A 35 2.26 -10.64 15.42
N ARG A 36 2.54 -11.47 14.41
CA ARG A 36 3.47 -12.59 14.54
C ARG A 36 4.94 -12.15 14.65
N TRP A 37 5.34 -11.08 13.96
CA TRP A 37 6.75 -10.70 13.83
C TRP A 37 7.17 -9.54 14.75
N LEU A 38 6.26 -8.60 15.03
CA LEU A 38 6.52 -7.47 15.94
C LEU A 38 5.96 -7.69 17.34
N LYS A 39 5.24 -8.81 17.57
CA LYS A 39 4.62 -9.18 18.86
C LYS A 39 3.67 -8.11 19.42
N PHE A 40 3.06 -7.30 18.55
CA PHE A 40 2.01 -6.38 18.94
C PHE A 40 0.73 -7.15 19.32
N ASP A 41 -0.10 -6.55 20.17
CA ASP A 41 -1.43 -7.11 20.44
C ASP A 41 -2.27 -7.17 19.18
N LYS A 42 -3.15 -8.19 19.08
CA LYS A 42 -3.99 -8.42 17.88
C LYS A 42 -4.77 -7.16 17.44
N LYS A 43 -5.30 -6.39 18.40
CA LYS A 43 -6.02 -5.14 18.13
C LYS A 43 -5.09 -4.09 17.50
N THR A 44 -3.92 -3.90 18.09
CA THR A 44 -2.90 -2.94 17.65
C THR A 44 -2.32 -3.30 16.29
N SER A 45 -2.07 -4.59 16.03
CA SER A 45 -1.62 -5.06 14.71
C SER A 45 -2.64 -4.78 13.62
N ILE A 46 -3.92 -5.07 13.87
CA ILE A 46 -4.99 -4.78 12.92
C ILE A 46 -5.14 -3.27 12.72
N PHE A 47 -5.07 -2.47 13.79
CA PHE A 47 -5.13 -1.01 13.69
C PHE A 47 -4.01 -0.44 12.80
N TYR A 48 -2.76 -0.86 13.03
CA TYR A 48 -1.63 -0.43 12.19
C TYR A 48 -1.79 -0.90 10.75
N ALA A 49 -2.26 -2.14 10.51
CA ALA A 49 -2.49 -2.64 9.16
C ALA A 49 -3.58 -1.83 8.43
N ILE A 50 -4.68 -1.48 9.10
CA ILE A 50 -5.72 -0.61 8.55
C ILE A 50 -5.12 0.74 8.17
N ALA A 51 -4.43 1.39 9.12
CA ALA A 51 -3.86 2.71 8.90
C ALA A 51 -2.90 2.71 7.71
N MET A 52 -1.90 1.81 7.71
CA MET A 52 -0.92 1.72 6.62
C MET A 52 -1.58 1.52 5.25
N ASN A 53 -2.54 0.59 5.13
CA ASN A 53 -3.16 0.28 3.84
C ASN A 53 -4.10 1.38 3.35
N VAL A 54 -4.91 1.96 4.24
CA VAL A 54 -5.82 3.06 3.88
C VAL A 54 -5.03 4.30 3.49
N PHE A 55 -4.06 4.73 4.32
CA PHE A 55 -3.25 5.91 4.01
C PHE A 55 -2.43 5.71 2.74
N SER A 56 -1.78 4.55 2.56
CA SER A 56 -1.04 4.27 1.34
C SER A 56 -1.93 4.25 0.10
N THR A 57 -3.16 3.75 0.22
CA THR A 57 -4.15 3.76 -0.88
C THR A 57 -4.55 5.19 -1.24
N VAL A 58 -4.86 6.02 -0.24
CA VAL A 58 -5.22 7.43 -0.45
C VAL A 58 -4.06 8.20 -1.07
N ILE A 59 -2.83 8.02 -0.58
CA ILE A 59 -1.62 8.63 -1.15
C ILE A 59 -1.43 8.17 -2.61
N GLY A 60 -1.62 6.89 -2.90
CA GLY A 60 -1.54 6.34 -4.25
C GLY A 60 -2.52 6.97 -5.22
N TRP A 61 -3.79 7.12 -4.81
CA TRP A 61 -4.80 7.80 -5.64
C TRP A 61 -4.50 9.29 -5.84
N ASN A 62 -4.07 10.00 -4.80
CA ASN A 62 -3.67 11.41 -4.93
C ASN A 62 -2.48 11.55 -5.92
N LEU A 63 -1.48 10.69 -5.81
CA LEU A 63 -0.34 10.70 -6.72
C LEU A 63 -0.76 10.38 -8.16
N PHE A 64 -1.67 9.42 -8.35
CA PHE A 64 -2.23 9.10 -9.66
C PHE A 64 -2.90 10.33 -10.29
N PHE A 65 -3.79 11.02 -9.58
CA PHE A 65 -4.47 12.21 -10.09
C PHE A 65 -3.53 13.40 -10.36
N LEU A 66 -2.41 13.49 -9.64
CA LEU A 66 -1.38 14.51 -9.90
C LEU A 66 -0.55 14.19 -11.15
N ILE A 67 -0.24 12.92 -11.40
CA ILE A 67 0.59 12.49 -12.54
C ILE A 67 -0.23 12.38 -13.83
N GLU A 68 -1.49 11.93 -13.74
CA GLU A 68 -2.40 11.76 -14.88
C GLU A 68 -2.40 12.94 -15.87
N PRO A 69 -2.55 14.22 -15.46
CA PRO A 69 -2.58 15.34 -16.41
C PRO A 69 -1.24 15.54 -17.13
N ILE A 70 -0.12 15.18 -16.51
CA ILE A 70 1.25 15.40 -17.00
C ILE A 70 1.67 14.30 -18.00
N LEU A 71 0.98 13.15 -18.01
CA LEU A 71 1.31 12.03 -18.90
C LEU A 71 1.14 12.39 -20.39
N PRO A 72 2.12 12.03 -21.25
CA PRO A 72 2.04 12.23 -22.69
C PRO A 72 0.87 11.44 -23.30
N LEU A 73 0.28 11.98 -24.38
CA LEU A 73 -0.93 11.42 -25.03
C LEU A 73 -0.80 9.91 -25.36
N GLN A 74 0.40 9.48 -25.77
CA GLN A 74 0.70 8.10 -26.13
C GLN A 74 0.55 7.13 -24.94
N ALA A 75 0.99 7.53 -23.75
CA ALA A 75 0.84 6.74 -22.54
C ALA A 75 -0.63 6.68 -22.09
N LYS A 76 -1.38 7.77 -22.24
CA LYS A 76 -2.83 7.80 -21.96
C LYS A 76 -3.60 6.85 -22.89
N SER A 77 -3.28 6.84 -24.18
CA SER A 77 -3.95 5.96 -25.14
C SER A 77 -3.64 4.49 -24.89
N GLU A 78 -2.41 4.14 -24.50
CA GLU A 78 -2.08 2.77 -24.12
C GLU A 78 -2.75 2.34 -22.83
N LEU A 79 -2.83 3.23 -21.82
CA LEU A 79 -3.51 2.94 -20.56
C LEU A 79 -5.01 2.67 -20.81
N MET A 80 -5.65 3.50 -21.64
CA MET A 80 -7.04 3.29 -22.05
C MET A 80 -7.19 1.98 -22.84
N SER A 81 -6.31 1.69 -23.79
CA SER A 81 -6.36 0.45 -24.57
C SER A 81 -6.21 -0.79 -23.68
N TYR A 82 -5.33 -0.73 -22.66
CA TYR A 82 -5.20 -1.78 -21.67
C TYR A 82 -6.47 -1.92 -20.81
N VAL A 83 -7.00 -0.82 -20.29
CA VAL A 83 -8.20 -0.81 -19.44
C VAL A 83 -9.43 -1.33 -20.19
N PHE A 84 -9.61 -0.96 -21.47
CA PHE A 84 -10.79 -1.31 -22.27
C PHE A 84 -10.66 -2.64 -23.02
N PHE A 85 -9.48 -2.97 -23.54
CA PHE A 85 -9.31 -4.13 -24.44
C PHE A 85 -8.39 -5.22 -23.87
N ASN A 86 -7.80 -5.02 -22.69
CA ASN A 86 -6.84 -5.94 -22.06
C ASN A 86 -5.71 -6.39 -23.02
N LYS A 87 -5.32 -5.50 -23.94
CA LYS A 87 -4.30 -5.74 -24.97
C LYS A 87 -3.32 -4.59 -24.97
N PHE A 88 -2.03 -4.92 -24.88
CA PHE A 88 -0.96 -3.97 -25.16
C PHE A 88 -0.73 -3.94 -26.67
N THR A 89 -0.71 -2.75 -27.25
CA THR A 89 -0.47 -2.54 -28.68
C THR A 89 1.01 -2.68 -29.05
N ASN A 90 1.93 -2.63 -28.08
CA ASN A 90 3.37 -2.69 -28.31
C ASN A 90 4.06 -3.66 -27.33
N VAL A 91 4.99 -4.49 -27.81
CA VAL A 91 5.73 -5.45 -26.97
C VAL A 91 6.77 -4.73 -26.11
N SER A 92 7.29 -3.58 -26.55
CA SER A 92 8.22 -2.76 -25.77
C SER A 92 7.59 -2.23 -24.48
N THR A 93 6.27 -2.03 -24.42
CA THR A 93 5.59 -1.44 -23.26
C THR A 93 5.38 -2.42 -22.11
N GLN A 94 5.51 -3.73 -22.35
CA GLN A 94 5.49 -4.73 -21.29
C GLN A 94 6.66 -4.57 -20.31
N SER A 95 7.89 -4.34 -20.81
CA SER A 95 9.07 -4.12 -19.96
C SER A 95 8.94 -2.87 -19.10
N TYR A 96 8.41 -1.79 -19.68
CA TYR A 96 8.15 -0.54 -18.94
C TYR A 96 7.11 -0.74 -17.84
N ILE A 97 6.06 -1.53 -18.08
CA ILE A 97 5.02 -1.80 -17.07
C ILE A 97 5.57 -2.62 -15.91
N ILE A 98 6.36 -3.68 -16.19
CA ILE A 98 6.99 -4.47 -15.13
C ILE A 98 7.90 -3.57 -14.27
N PHE A 99 8.66 -2.69 -14.91
CA PHE A 99 9.51 -1.74 -14.22
C PHE A 99 8.72 -0.75 -13.35
N ILE A 100 7.59 -0.22 -13.86
CA ILE A 100 6.70 0.65 -13.10
C ILE A 100 6.09 -0.11 -11.92
N CYS A 101 5.61 -1.34 -12.12
CA CYS A 101 5.07 -2.17 -11.04
C CYS A 101 6.11 -2.43 -9.95
N PHE A 102 7.36 -2.68 -10.34
CA PHE A 102 8.47 -2.84 -9.41
C PHE A 102 8.71 -1.55 -8.60
N ILE A 103 8.78 -0.38 -9.26
CA ILE A 103 8.92 0.91 -8.57
C ILE A 103 7.75 1.15 -7.61
N MET A 104 6.52 0.91 -8.06
CA MET A 104 5.30 1.09 -7.26
C MET A 104 5.28 0.19 -6.03
N PHE A 105 5.79 -1.04 -6.15
CA PHE A 105 5.94 -1.95 -5.02
C PHE A 105 6.87 -1.37 -3.94
N PHE A 106 8.06 -0.89 -4.33
CA PHE A 106 9.02 -0.31 -3.39
C PHE A 106 8.55 1.03 -2.82
N ALA A 107 7.93 1.88 -3.64
CA ALA A 107 7.36 3.14 -3.20
C ALA A 107 6.26 2.91 -2.14
N THR A 108 5.35 1.97 -2.40
CA THR A 108 4.29 1.59 -1.46
C THR A 108 4.87 1.03 -0.16
N PHE A 109 5.86 0.14 -0.27
CA PHE A 109 6.57 -0.38 0.91
C PHE A 109 7.20 0.75 1.74
N LEU A 110 7.87 1.71 1.10
CA LEU A 110 8.53 2.82 1.80
C LEU A 110 7.51 3.71 2.53
N VAL A 111 6.40 4.03 1.86
CA VAL A 111 5.30 4.80 2.47
C VAL A 111 4.74 4.06 3.69
N LYS A 112 4.44 2.76 3.55
CA LYS A 112 3.94 1.93 4.67
C LYS A 112 4.92 1.87 5.83
N PHE A 113 6.21 1.70 5.55
CA PHE A 113 7.24 1.66 6.58
C PHE A 113 7.33 2.99 7.35
N LEU A 114 7.33 4.12 6.63
CA LEU A 114 7.36 5.44 7.26
C LEU A 114 6.10 5.68 8.10
N LEU A 115 4.93 5.33 7.59
CA LEU A 115 3.66 5.42 8.32
C LEU A 115 3.65 4.55 9.58
N LEU A 116 4.11 3.31 9.50
CA LEU A 116 4.19 2.43 10.67
C LEU A 116 5.09 3.01 11.75
N LYS A 117 6.28 3.48 11.33
CA LYS A 117 7.26 4.07 12.24
C LYS A 117 6.70 5.32 12.92
N THR A 118 6.07 6.22 12.18
CA THR A 118 5.48 7.43 12.76
C THR A 118 4.30 7.10 13.68
N LEU A 119 3.46 6.13 13.32
CA LEU A 119 2.34 5.69 14.17
C LEU A 119 2.82 5.08 15.49
N ILE A 120 3.87 4.24 15.46
CA ILE A 120 4.45 3.66 16.66
C ILE A 120 5.02 4.75 17.57
N ILE A 121 5.80 5.69 17.03
CA ILE A 121 6.38 6.79 17.81
C ILE A 121 5.28 7.66 18.41
N ALA A 122 4.27 8.03 17.61
CA ALA A 122 3.16 8.85 18.07
C ALA A 122 2.36 8.19 19.20
N LEU A 123 2.08 6.87 19.11
CA LEU A 123 1.37 6.15 20.18
C LEU A 123 2.24 5.91 21.42
N ASP A 124 3.54 5.67 21.26
CA ASP A 124 4.49 5.42 22.35
C ASP A 124 4.80 6.70 23.14
N GLU A 125 4.96 7.85 22.47
CA GLU A 125 5.15 9.16 23.11
C GLU A 125 3.91 9.61 23.90
N ILE A 126 2.70 9.24 23.46
CA ILE A 126 1.48 9.48 24.22
C ILE A 126 1.51 8.71 25.55
N GLY A 127 2.11 7.51 25.58
CA GLY A 127 2.23 6.68 26.78
C GLY A 127 3.43 7.01 27.69
N LYS A 128 4.49 7.62 27.15
CA LYS A 128 5.78 7.81 27.87
C LYS A 128 6.03 9.20 28.43
N LYS A 129 5.04 10.09 28.50
CA LYS A 129 5.18 11.43 29.09
C LYS A 129 5.62 11.47 30.57
N GLU A 130 5.89 10.32 31.21
CA GLU A 130 6.17 10.21 32.64
C GLU A 130 7.63 9.87 33.03
N GLU A 131 8.51 9.42 32.12
CA GLU A 131 9.86 8.95 32.53
C GLU A 131 11.01 9.49 31.67
N THR A 132 11.74 10.49 32.19
CA THR A 132 13.00 10.98 31.59
C THR A 132 14.18 10.10 31.99
N PRO A 133 15.01 9.59 31.05
CA PRO A 133 16.15 8.72 31.36
C PRO A 133 17.32 9.50 31.98
N THR A 134 17.78 9.04 33.14
CA THR A 134 18.75 9.73 34.02
C THR A 134 20.22 9.52 33.65
N THR A 135 20.57 8.54 32.79
CA THR A 135 21.98 8.15 32.59
C THR A 135 22.42 7.96 31.12
N GLN A 136 23.67 8.31 30.80
CA GLN A 136 24.26 8.20 29.44
C GLN A 136 24.33 6.74 28.92
N ARG A 137 24.54 5.76 29.82
CA ARG A 137 24.52 4.32 29.48
C ARG A 137 23.13 3.82 29.10
N GLU A 138 22.08 4.34 29.74
CA GLU A 138 20.69 4.03 29.39
C GLU A 138 20.36 4.56 27.98
N LYS A 139 20.83 5.76 27.63
CA LYS A 139 20.66 6.33 26.28
C LYS A 139 21.30 5.46 25.19
N ILE A 140 22.48 4.91 25.43
CA ILE A 140 23.17 4.03 24.47
C ILE A 140 22.41 2.69 24.30
N MET A 141 22.01 2.05 25.40
CA MET A 141 21.24 0.79 25.34
C MET A 141 19.86 0.98 24.71
N ILE A 142 19.20 2.11 24.97
CA ILE A 142 17.93 2.47 24.33
C ILE A 142 18.14 2.62 22.81
N ASN A 143 19.19 3.32 22.38
CA ASN A 143 19.49 3.54 20.97
C ASN A 143 19.78 2.22 20.21
N GLU A 144 20.51 1.29 20.81
CA GLU A 144 20.76 -0.04 20.24
C GLU A 144 19.47 -0.87 20.10
N LYS A 145 18.61 -0.85 21.13
CA LYS A 145 17.29 -1.50 21.07
C LYS A 145 16.40 -0.89 19.98
N PHE A 146 16.40 0.44 19.83
CA PHE A 146 15.68 1.11 18.76
C PHE A 146 16.22 0.75 17.37
N LYS A 147 17.54 0.60 17.20
CA LYS A 147 18.14 0.18 15.92
C LYS A 147 17.74 -1.24 15.54
N LEU A 148 17.77 -2.17 16.50
CA LEU A 148 17.33 -3.56 16.29
C LEU A 148 15.83 -3.66 16.00
N GLN A 149 15.02 -2.88 16.72
CA GLN A 149 13.58 -2.79 16.48
C GLN A 149 13.30 -2.19 15.10
N ASN A 150 14.04 -1.16 14.68
CA ASN A 150 13.91 -0.54 13.35
C ASN A 150 14.25 -1.53 12.23
N THR A 151 15.30 -2.35 12.38
CA THR A 151 15.61 -3.42 11.42
C THR A 151 14.46 -4.44 11.32
N ASN A 152 13.91 -4.86 12.46
CA ASN A 152 12.78 -5.79 12.48
C ASN A 152 11.50 -5.16 11.88
N LEU A 153 11.29 -3.85 12.06
CA LEU A 153 10.19 -3.11 11.45
C LEU A 153 10.31 -3.05 9.92
N VAL A 154 11.51 -2.75 9.40
CA VAL A 154 11.78 -2.71 7.96
C VAL A 154 11.50 -4.07 7.33
N THR A 155 12.10 -5.15 7.87
CA THR A 155 11.94 -6.50 7.32
C THR A 155 10.51 -6.99 7.43
N THR A 156 9.85 -6.77 8.58
CA THR A 156 8.45 -7.16 8.76
C THR A 156 7.53 -6.44 7.79
N THR A 157 7.71 -5.13 7.61
CA THR A 157 6.89 -4.33 6.69
C THR A 157 7.09 -4.79 5.24
N LEU A 158 8.33 -5.11 4.86
CA LEU A 158 8.64 -5.60 3.52
C LEU A 158 7.96 -6.95 3.27
N ILE A 159 8.07 -7.87 4.23
CA ILE A 159 7.49 -9.21 4.15
C ILE A 159 5.96 -9.16 4.12
N ALA A 160 5.36 -8.29 4.94
CA ALA A 160 3.93 -8.02 4.95
C ALA A 160 3.45 -7.51 3.58
N ASN A 161 4.17 -6.54 2.99
CA ASN A 161 3.84 -5.99 1.68
C ASN A 161 4.00 -7.05 0.57
N SER A 162 5.09 -7.82 0.58
CA SER A 162 5.32 -8.91 -0.38
C SER A 162 4.21 -9.96 -0.34
N MET A 163 3.82 -10.43 0.85
CA MET A 163 2.76 -11.43 0.99
C MET A 163 1.40 -10.90 0.50
N SER A 164 1.07 -9.65 0.83
CA SER A 164 -0.18 -9.02 0.39
C SER A 164 -0.23 -8.86 -1.14
N TYR A 165 0.84 -8.37 -1.75
CA TYR A 165 0.93 -8.23 -3.21
C TYR A 165 0.90 -9.59 -3.92
N THR A 166 1.51 -10.62 -3.33
CA THR A 166 1.43 -11.99 -3.85
C THR A 166 -0.01 -12.48 -3.83
N ALA A 167 -0.72 -12.33 -2.72
CA ALA A 167 -2.12 -12.74 -2.59
C ALA A 167 -3.04 -11.99 -3.57
N ILE A 168 -2.85 -10.67 -3.70
CA ILE A 168 -3.60 -9.86 -4.68
C ILE A 168 -3.31 -10.32 -6.11
N THR A 169 -2.05 -10.63 -6.43
CA THR A 169 -1.67 -11.15 -7.75
C THR A 169 -2.34 -12.48 -8.05
N VAL A 170 -2.41 -13.40 -7.07
CA VAL A 170 -3.14 -14.67 -7.22
C VAL A 170 -4.62 -14.42 -7.50
N VAL A 171 -5.27 -13.49 -6.79
CA VAL A 171 -6.67 -13.12 -7.05
C VAL A 171 -6.84 -12.56 -8.47
N LEU A 172 -5.91 -11.73 -8.94
CA LEU A 172 -5.92 -11.20 -10.30
C LEU A 172 -5.73 -12.29 -11.37
N ILE A 173 -4.85 -13.26 -11.12
CA ILE A 173 -4.66 -14.41 -12.02
C ILE A 173 -5.93 -15.26 -12.09
N LEU A 174 -6.55 -15.57 -10.94
CA LEU A 174 -7.80 -16.33 -10.90
C LEU A 174 -8.94 -15.61 -11.63
N ARG A 175 -9.03 -14.29 -11.51
CA ARG A 175 -9.97 -13.47 -12.29
C ARG A 175 -9.72 -13.61 -13.78
N ASN A 176 -8.47 -13.51 -14.24
CA ASN A 176 -8.14 -13.58 -15.66
C ASN A 176 -8.27 -15.00 -16.23
N LEU A 177 -8.14 -16.04 -15.40
CA LEU A 177 -8.33 -17.44 -15.79
C LEU A 177 -9.80 -17.84 -15.87
N SER A 178 -10.71 -17.15 -15.16
CA SER A 178 -12.15 -17.40 -15.24
C SER A 178 -12.75 -16.71 -16.47
N PRO A 179 -13.01 -17.41 -17.59
CA PRO A 179 -13.52 -16.79 -18.81
C PRO A 179 -15.04 -16.53 -18.75
N VAL A 180 -15.65 -16.62 -17.56
CA VAL A 180 -17.08 -16.87 -17.39
C VAL A 180 -17.94 -15.60 -17.46
N ILE A 181 -17.36 -14.41 -17.62
CA ILE A 181 -18.14 -13.18 -17.85
C ILE A 181 -17.46 -12.39 -18.97
N LYS A 182 -17.78 -12.77 -20.21
CA LYS A 182 -17.66 -11.91 -21.39
C LYS A 182 -18.97 -11.18 -21.60
#